data_AF-A0A7J2SF60-F1
#
_entry.id   AF-A0A7J2SF60-F1
#
_cell.length_a   1.000
_cell.length_b   1.000
_cell.length_c   1.000
_cell.angle_alpha   90.00
_cell.angle_beta   90.00
_cell.angle_gamma   90.00
#
_symmetry.space_group_name_H-M   'P 1'
#
loop_
_entity.id
_entity.type
_entity.pdbx_description
1 polymer ?
#
loop_
_entity_poly.entity_id
_entity_poly.type
_entity_poly.pdbx_seq_one_letter_code
_entity_poly.pdbx_strand_id
1 'polypeptide(L)'
;GIRTVIAGLNEIYTGKYFSAYGRDNAEKIKYFIKDAIEQWGIKYVMLVGGRQGGVMKERWLTPVRYTNLDDMSGWEKGYLSDLYFADVYKYEDGEPVFDDWDSNGNGKFAEWKGFSKDKLDLMPDVYIGRLACRNSYELNLMIEKIIGYENNYAKDDSWFKKMVVVGGDTFPPSNDPYYEGEVSTSKSLEYMEGFEGVKLYTSTGTLTGPDDVINAVSQGCGFLNFEGHGNPASWATHPPHDEETWIAGLDIPDMIKLSNKDMYPVCVVGGCHNSQFNVSLLNLLKFKEIYEIYYKSEWSPECWSWWLTRGIDRGAIAAIGCTGLGYGYVGDYNSDGIPDAIQGLGGWIDIEFFRIYGQEEKEILGEVHGTAISNYVATFPVMNDQIDCKTVQEWVLLGDPTLMIGGYS
;
A
#
# COMPACT_ATOMS: atom_id res chain seq x y z
N GLY A 1 0.75 1.82 26.57
CA GLY A 1 1.35 2.85 25.72
C GLY A 1 2.63 2.34 25.12
N ILE A 2 2.88 2.64 23.85
CA ILE A 2 4.09 2.22 23.12
C ILE A 2 5.23 3.20 23.45
N ARG A 3 6.43 2.69 23.74
CA ARG A 3 7.61 3.54 23.98
C ARG A 3 8.10 4.07 22.64
N THR A 4 8.15 5.39 22.50
CA THR A 4 8.43 6.05 21.21
C THR A 4 9.66 6.95 21.31
N VAL A 5 10.52 6.89 20.29
CA VAL A 5 11.65 7.80 20.08
C VAL A 5 11.44 8.52 18.76
N ILE A 6 11.62 9.85 18.76
CA ILE A 6 11.56 10.66 17.53
C ILE A 6 13.00 11.03 17.17
N ALA A 7 13.44 10.64 15.97
CA ALA A 7 14.75 10.97 15.43
C ALA A 7 14.59 11.86 14.19
N GLY A 8 15.11 13.08 14.25
CA GLY A 8 15.15 13.96 13.07
C GLY A 8 16.21 13.48 12.07
N LEU A 9 15.97 13.69 10.77
CA LEU A 9 16.92 13.25 9.72
C LEU A 9 18.34 13.81 9.92
N ASN A 10 18.47 15.08 10.30
CA ASN A 10 19.79 15.66 10.61
C ASN A 10 20.47 14.95 11.79
N GLU A 11 19.70 14.49 12.77
CA GLU A 11 20.23 13.75 13.93
C GLU A 11 20.73 12.37 13.52
N ILE A 12 20.00 11.71 12.62
CA ILE A 12 20.42 10.44 12.01
C ILE A 12 21.72 10.66 11.21
N TYR A 13 21.74 11.63 10.29
CA TYR A 13 22.87 11.84 9.39
C TYR A 13 24.13 12.37 10.06
N THR A 14 24.01 13.05 11.20
CA THR A 14 25.15 13.54 12.00
C THR A 14 25.57 12.56 13.09
N GLY A 15 24.88 11.44 13.22
CA GLY A 15 25.20 10.39 14.17
C GLY A 15 24.94 10.76 15.63
N LYS A 16 23.84 11.46 15.91
CA LYS A 16 23.46 11.88 17.27
C LYS A 16 23.23 10.69 18.21
N TYR A 17 22.61 9.63 17.70
CA TYR A 17 22.24 8.44 18.49
C TYR A 17 23.20 7.27 18.23
N PHE A 18 23.56 7.03 16.97
CA PHE A 18 24.46 5.98 16.51
C PHE A 18 25.43 6.53 15.48
N SER A 19 26.53 5.84 15.20
CA SER A 19 27.43 6.22 14.10
C SER A 19 26.68 6.21 12.77
N ALA A 20 26.82 7.27 11.98
CA ALA A 20 26.15 7.36 10.69
C ALA A 20 26.91 6.57 9.60
N TYR A 21 26.29 5.51 9.09
CA TYR A 21 26.77 4.69 7.95
C TYR A 21 25.81 4.79 6.76
N GLY A 22 26.24 4.37 5.57
CA GLY A 22 25.41 4.37 4.36
C GLY A 22 25.88 5.35 3.27
N ARG A 23 25.77 4.91 2.01
CA ARG A 23 26.21 5.59 0.79
C ARG A 23 25.33 6.80 0.47
N ASP A 24 24.04 6.71 0.78
CA ASP A 24 23.05 7.78 0.57
C ASP A 24 22.13 7.98 1.79
N ASN A 25 21.21 8.95 1.69
CA ASN A 25 20.32 9.30 2.80
C ASN A 25 19.29 8.21 3.15
N ALA A 26 18.84 7.41 2.18
CA ALA A 26 17.91 6.32 2.46
C ALA A 26 18.64 5.16 3.16
N GLU A 27 19.85 4.82 2.70
CA GLU A 27 20.66 3.79 3.35
C GLU A 27 21.12 4.21 4.76
N LYS A 28 21.39 5.51 4.99
CA LYS A 28 21.65 6.04 6.34
C LYS A 28 20.48 5.81 7.30
N ILE A 29 19.25 5.96 6.81
CA ILE A 29 18.06 5.64 7.61
C ILE A 29 17.98 4.13 7.87
N LYS A 30 18.26 3.30 6.86
CA LYS A 30 18.25 1.84 7.02
C LYS A 30 19.29 1.35 8.05
N TYR A 31 20.52 1.88 8.02
CA TYR A 31 21.52 1.59 9.06
C TYR A 31 21.10 2.09 10.45
N PHE A 32 20.45 3.26 10.53
CA PHE A 32 19.91 3.74 11.80
C PHE A 32 18.82 2.80 12.35
N ILE A 33 17.95 2.28 11.48
CA ILE A 33 16.93 1.28 11.85
C ILE A 33 17.62 0.00 12.35
N LYS A 34 18.64 -0.50 11.64
CA LYS A 34 19.46 -1.63 12.08
C LYS A 34 20.00 -1.43 13.49
N ASP A 35 20.66 -0.30 13.75
CA ASP A 35 21.22 0.01 15.07
C ASP A 35 20.13 0.16 16.14
N ALA A 36 18.96 0.71 15.78
CA ALA A 36 17.81 0.83 16.67
C ALA A 36 17.18 -0.54 17.00
N ILE A 37 17.16 -1.49 16.06
CA ILE A 37 16.75 -2.88 16.32
C ILE A 37 17.71 -3.49 17.34
N GLU A 38 19.01 -3.42 17.09
CA GLU A 38 20.04 -4.08 17.90
C GLU A 38 20.19 -3.49 19.30
N GLN A 39 20.10 -2.16 19.41
CA GLN A 39 20.41 -1.45 20.65
C GLN A 39 19.16 -1.03 21.44
N TRP A 40 18.03 -0.77 20.77
CA TRP A 40 16.79 -0.34 21.42
C TRP A 40 15.68 -1.39 21.37
N GLY A 41 15.79 -2.41 20.51
CA GLY A 41 14.76 -3.43 20.34
C GLY A 41 13.47 -2.88 19.75
N ILE A 42 13.56 -1.95 18.80
CA ILE A 42 12.38 -1.42 18.11
C ILE A 42 11.68 -2.52 17.31
N LYS A 43 10.37 -2.39 17.16
CA LYS A 43 9.54 -3.27 16.32
C LYS A 43 8.80 -2.54 15.22
N TYR A 44 8.65 -1.22 15.36
CA TYR A 44 7.88 -0.39 14.44
C TYR A 44 8.70 0.82 14.00
N VAL A 45 8.56 1.18 12.74
CA VAL A 45 9.16 2.38 12.14
C VAL A 45 8.06 3.17 11.46
N MET A 46 7.82 4.39 11.92
CA MET A 46 6.92 5.33 11.24
C MET A 46 7.73 6.38 10.49
N LEU A 47 7.67 6.33 9.16
CA LEU A 47 8.29 7.35 8.30
C LEU A 47 7.34 8.55 8.19
N VAL A 48 7.84 9.75 8.44
CA VAL A 48 7.01 10.98 8.39
C VAL A 48 7.52 11.91 7.30
N GLY A 49 6.73 12.11 6.25
CA GLY A 49 7.06 12.98 5.12
C GLY A 49 6.95 12.31 3.76
N GLY A 50 6.69 13.10 2.73
CA GLY A 50 6.61 12.68 1.33
C GLY A 50 7.33 13.64 0.39
N ARG A 51 6.97 13.60 -0.91
CA ARG A 51 7.58 14.45 -1.95
C ARG A 51 7.19 15.91 -1.74
N GLN A 52 8.18 16.78 -1.54
CA GLN A 52 8.05 18.24 -1.37
C GLN A 52 8.54 18.98 -2.61
N GLY A 53 7.92 18.66 -3.75
CA GLY A 53 8.18 19.26 -5.04
C GLY A 53 9.48 18.77 -5.70
N GLY A 54 10.13 19.67 -6.44
CA GLY A 54 11.26 19.36 -7.31
C GLY A 54 10.80 18.90 -8.70
N VAL A 55 11.24 19.59 -9.75
CA VAL A 55 10.83 19.32 -11.15
C VAL A 55 11.80 18.33 -11.81
N MET A 56 13.07 18.71 -11.90
CA MET A 56 14.11 17.87 -12.52
C MET A 56 14.59 16.73 -11.61
N LYS A 57 14.62 17.01 -10.31
CA LYS A 57 14.94 16.04 -9.26
C LYS A 57 13.93 16.22 -8.14
N GLU A 58 13.32 15.13 -7.74
CA GLU A 58 12.36 15.12 -6.64
C GLU A 58 13.04 15.52 -5.33
N ARG A 59 12.36 16.35 -4.55
CA ARG A 59 12.81 16.72 -3.21
C ARG A 59 11.94 16.01 -2.20
N TRP A 60 12.56 15.28 -1.30
CA TRP A 60 11.87 14.46 -0.31
C TRP A 60 12.04 15.04 1.09
N LEU A 61 10.95 15.12 1.87
CA LEU A 61 11.03 15.45 3.30
C LEU A 61 11.63 14.30 4.09
N THR A 62 11.23 13.07 3.74
CA THR A 62 11.84 11.83 4.22
C THR A 62 12.22 10.99 3.00
N PRO A 63 13.49 10.54 2.91
CA PRO A 63 13.97 9.72 1.80
C PRO A 63 13.10 8.51 1.50
N VAL A 64 13.25 8.03 0.27
CA VAL A 64 12.56 6.88 -0.30
C VAL A 64 13.59 6.01 -1.01
N ARG A 65 13.23 4.76 -1.28
CA ARG A 65 13.99 3.89 -2.18
C ARG A 65 13.18 3.61 -3.44
N TYR A 66 13.83 3.76 -4.58
CA TYR A 66 13.34 3.27 -5.86
C TYR A 66 13.94 1.90 -6.15
N THR A 67 13.11 0.96 -6.57
CA THR A 67 13.55 -0.32 -7.14
C THR A 67 14.06 -0.11 -8.58
N ASN A 68 14.81 -1.08 -9.09
CA ASN A 68 15.27 -1.13 -10.48
C ASN A 68 14.83 -2.45 -11.15
N LEU A 69 13.68 -2.96 -10.72
CA LEU A 69 13.00 -4.10 -11.30
C LEU A 69 12.11 -3.59 -12.43
N ASP A 70 12.53 -3.85 -13.68
CA ASP A 70 11.76 -3.56 -14.90
C ASP A 70 10.91 -4.78 -15.24
N ASP A 71 9.61 -4.73 -14.94
CA ASP A 71 8.64 -5.81 -15.18
C ASP A 71 8.35 -6.08 -16.66
N MET A 72 9.07 -5.41 -17.58
CA MET A 72 8.97 -5.58 -19.01
C MET A 72 7.58 -5.21 -19.58
N SER A 73 6.75 -4.52 -18.80
CA SER A 73 5.44 -3.98 -19.23
C SER A 73 5.57 -2.92 -20.32
N GLY A 74 6.74 -2.29 -20.43
CA GLY A 74 6.94 -1.08 -21.24
C GLY A 74 6.33 0.18 -20.61
N TRP A 75 5.77 0.08 -19.40
CA TRP A 75 5.13 1.18 -18.68
C TRP A 75 6.04 1.79 -17.63
N GLU A 76 6.62 0.97 -16.76
CA GLU A 76 7.50 1.42 -15.68
C GLU A 76 8.80 0.62 -15.65
N LYS A 77 9.81 1.17 -14.97
CA LYS A 77 11.16 0.57 -14.88
C LYS A 77 11.66 0.43 -13.44
N GLY A 78 10.77 0.70 -12.50
CA GLY A 78 11.07 0.87 -11.08
C GLY A 78 10.00 1.70 -10.41
N TYR A 79 9.80 1.44 -9.13
CA TYR A 79 8.73 1.97 -8.31
C TYR A 79 9.26 2.21 -6.89
N LEU A 80 8.46 2.88 -6.07
CA LEU A 80 8.83 3.17 -4.69
C LEU A 80 8.67 1.93 -3.81
N SER A 81 9.60 1.67 -2.92
CA SER A 81 9.47 0.61 -1.93
C SER A 81 9.86 1.10 -0.55
N ASP A 82 8.89 1.15 0.36
CA ASP A 82 9.16 1.34 1.78
C ASP A 82 9.56 0.03 2.48
N LEU A 83 9.29 -1.14 1.87
CA LEU A 83 9.82 -2.43 2.34
C LEU A 83 11.35 -2.40 2.46
N TYR A 84 12.04 -1.61 1.62
CA TYR A 84 13.48 -1.37 1.74
C TYR A 84 13.94 -0.98 3.16
N PHE A 85 13.15 -0.23 3.90
CA PHE A 85 13.52 0.20 5.26
C PHE A 85 13.15 -0.83 6.34
N ALA A 86 12.27 -1.78 6.01
CA ALA A 86 11.79 -2.82 6.92
C ALA A 86 12.56 -4.13 6.79
N ASP A 87 12.90 -4.54 5.57
CA ASP A 87 13.81 -5.65 5.28
C ASP A 87 15.24 -5.18 5.53
N VAL A 88 15.75 -5.38 6.75
CA VAL A 88 17.05 -4.87 7.22
C VAL A 88 18.14 -5.93 7.10
N TYR A 89 17.79 -7.20 7.31
CA TYR A 89 18.69 -8.33 7.27
C TYR A 89 18.24 -9.35 6.24
N LYS A 90 19.21 -10.00 5.61
CA LYS A 90 19.03 -11.26 4.90
C LYS A 90 19.86 -12.36 5.52
N TYR A 91 19.51 -13.61 5.25
CA TYR A 91 20.30 -14.75 5.71
C TYR A 91 21.29 -15.21 4.64
N GLU A 92 22.58 -15.18 4.98
CA GLU A 92 23.66 -15.77 4.19
C GLU A 92 24.38 -16.83 5.04
N ASP A 93 24.43 -18.07 4.54
CA ASP A 93 25.00 -19.23 5.25
C ASP A 93 24.47 -19.45 6.68
N GLY A 94 23.21 -19.08 6.93
CA GLY A 94 22.53 -19.24 8.22
C GLY A 94 22.75 -18.10 9.22
N GLU A 95 23.50 -17.07 8.84
CA GLU A 95 23.74 -15.88 9.68
C GLU A 95 23.04 -14.65 9.09
N PRO A 96 22.46 -13.77 9.94
CA PRO A 96 21.87 -12.52 9.47
C PRO A 96 22.97 -11.54 9.06
N VAL A 97 22.89 -11.03 7.84
CA VAL A 97 23.75 -9.97 7.30
C VAL A 97 22.89 -8.80 6.86
N PHE A 98 23.42 -7.58 6.90
CA PHE A 98 22.68 -6.40 6.45
C PHE A 98 22.32 -6.53 4.97
N ASP A 99 21.05 -6.39 4.63
CA ASP A 99 20.60 -6.34 3.24
C ASP A 99 20.55 -4.89 2.77
N ASP A 100 21.45 -4.50 1.88
CA ASP A 100 21.52 -3.13 1.35
C ASP A 100 20.69 -2.94 0.06
N TRP A 101 20.05 -4.02 -0.41
CA TRP A 101 19.38 -4.16 -1.71
C TRP A 101 20.26 -3.91 -2.95
N ASP A 102 21.58 -3.97 -2.83
CA ASP A 102 22.55 -3.76 -3.93
C ASP A 102 23.68 -4.79 -3.81
N SER A 103 23.30 -6.07 -3.94
CA SER A 103 24.14 -7.24 -3.69
C SER A 103 25.37 -7.35 -4.60
N ASN A 104 25.39 -6.62 -5.71
CA ASN A 104 26.55 -6.53 -6.61
C ASN A 104 27.34 -5.21 -6.50
N GLY A 105 26.89 -4.28 -5.65
CA GLY A 105 27.58 -3.05 -5.31
C GLY A 105 27.68 -2.03 -6.44
N ASN A 106 26.75 -2.03 -7.39
CA ASN A 106 26.78 -1.13 -8.54
C ASN A 106 25.96 0.16 -8.34
N GLY A 107 25.30 0.31 -7.20
CA GLY A 107 24.50 1.49 -6.84
C GLY A 107 23.09 1.51 -7.43
N LYS A 108 22.61 0.38 -7.98
CA LYS A 108 21.21 0.17 -8.37
C LYS A 108 20.59 -0.79 -7.40
N PHE A 109 19.44 -0.41 -6.87
CA PHE A 109 18.81 -1.13 -5.78
C PHE A 109 17.67 -1.98 -6.30
N ALA A 110 17.58 -3.22 -5.81
CA ALA A 110 16.58 -4.20 -6.19
C ALA A 110 16.47 -4.36 -7.71
N GLU A 111 17.60 -4.52 -8.39
CA GLU A 111 17.61 -4.71 -9.83
C GLU A 111 17.31 -6.16 -10.21
N TRP A 112 16.57 -6.37 -11.29
CA TRP A 112 16.19 -7.70 -11.77
C TRP A 112 16.58 -7.88 -13.24
N LYS A 113 17.89 -7.92 -13.52
CA LYS A 113 18.38 -8.01 -14.90
C LYS A 113 19.56 -8.96 -15.06
N GLY A 114 19.29 -10.15 -15.61
CA GLY A 114 20.32 -11.12 -15.97
C GLY A 114 21.29 -11.39 -14.81
N PHE A 115 22.59 -11.28 -15.07
CA PHE A 115 23.64 -11.47 -14.05
C PHE A 115 23.75 -10.33 -13.03
N SER A 116 23.07 -9.22 -13.25
CA SER A 116 23.04 -8.09 -12.32
C SER A 116 21.91 -8.22 -11.29
N LYS A 117 21.03 -9.22 -11.39
CA LYS A 117 19.93 -9.42 -10.46
C LYS A 117 20.38 -9.43 -9.00
N ASP A 118 19.73 -8.60 -8.18
CA ASP A 118 19.98 -8.54 -6.75
C ASP A 118 19.43 -9.76 -5.99
N LYS A 119 20.10 -10.09 -4.89
CA LYS A 119 19.70 -11.15 -3.96
C LYS A 119 19.15 -10.52 -2.69
N LEU A 120 17.84 -10.57 -2.56
CA LEU A 120 17.04 -10.03 -1.47
C LEU A 120 16.30 -11.19 -0.80
N ASP A 121 16.00 -11.11 0.49
CA ASP A 121 15.07 -12.08 1.10
C ASP A 121 13.65 -11.50 1.26
N LEU A 122 13.51 -10.17 1.26
CA LEU A 122 12.24 -9.42 1.27
C LEU A 122 11.43 -9.61 2.55
N MET A 123 12.03 -10.15 3.60
CA MET A 123 11.37 -10.39 4.88
C MET A 123 11.46 -9.15 5.77
N PRO A 124 10.35 -8.52 6.18
CA PRO A 124 10.42 -7.35 7.06
C PRO A 124 10.88 -7.73 8.48
N ASP A 125 11.92 -7.08 8.98
CA ASP A 125 12.42 -7.20 10.36
C ASP A 125 11.72 -6.26 11.35
N VAL A 126 11.09 -5.21 10.82
CA VAL A 126 10.27 -4.24 11.56
C VAL A 126 8.99 -3.92 10.79
N TYR A 127 7.93 -3.60 11.50
CA TYR A 127 6.68 -3.15 10.90
C TYR A 127 6.79 -1.68 10.50
N ILE A 128 6.50 -1.38 9.23
CA ILE A 128 6.71 -0.04 8.69
C ILE A 128 5.41 0.56 8.13
N GLY A 129 5.26 1.86 8.34
CA GLY A 129 4.22 2.66 7.71
C GLY A 129 4.69 4.09 7.48
N ARG A 130 4.06 4.78 6.54
CA ARG A 130 4.39 6.16 6.19
C ARG A 130 3.22 7.10 6.42
N LEU A 131 3.42 8.11 7.26
CA LEU A 131 2.60 9.31 7.27
C LEU A 131 3.10 10.27 6.19
N ALA A 132 2.58 10.10 4.98
CA ALA A 132 2.91 10.97 3.86
C ALA A 132 2.36 12.39 4.13
N CYS A 133 3.26 13.37 4.10
CA CYS A 133 2.90 14.78 4.28
C CYS A 133 3.90 15.68 3.53
N ARG A 134 3.45 16.85 3.09
CA ARG A 134 4.28 17.87 2.42
C ARG A 134 4.58 19.08 3.30
N ASN A 135 3.86 19.20 4.40
CA ASN A 135 3.87 20.33 5.32
C ASN A 135 3.32 19.89 6.69
N SER A 136 3.46 20.76 7.68
CA SER A 136 2.98 20.50 9.04
C SER A 136 1.46 20.45 9.17
N TYR A 137 0.71 21.05 8.24
CA TYR A 137 -0.75 21.01 8.27
C TYR A 137 -1.26 19.60 7.97
N GLU A 138 -0.80 18.98 6.87
CA GLU A 138 -1.12 17.59 6.54
C GLU A 138 -0.69 16.60 7.64
N LEU A 139 0.49 16.83 8.24
CA LEU A 139 0.95 16.02 9.37
C LEU A 139 0.01 16.14 10.56
N ASN A 140 -0.37 17.36 10.95
CA ASN A 140 -1.29 17.58 12.06
C ASN A 140 -2.67 16.94 11.81
N LEU A 141 -3.18 17.00 10.57
CA LEU A 141 -4.43 16.32 10.22
C LEU A 141 -4.36 14.81 10.49
N MET A 142 -3.26 14.15 10.12
CA MET A 142 -3.10 12.72 10.40
C MET A 142 -2.95 12.44 11.89
N ILE A 143 -2.14 13.23 12.61
CA ILE A 143 -1.96 13.09 14.06
C ILE A 143 -3.30 13.21 14.80
N GLU A 144 -4.10 14.23 14.48
CA GLU A 144 -5.40 14.46 15.12
C GLU A 144 -6.36 13.30 14.85
N LYS A 145 -6.38 12.77 13.61
CA LYS A 145 -7.20 11.60 13.25
C LYS A 145 -6.75 10.33 13.97
N ILE A 146 -5.44 10.06 14.04
CA ILE A 146 -4.90 8.88 14.74
C ILE A 146 -5.24 8.95 16.23
N ILE A 147 -4.97 10.09 16.88
CA ILE A 147 -5.30 10.29 18.29
C ILE A 147 -6.81 10.16 18.52
N GLY A 148 -7.65 10.73 17.64
CA GLY A 148 -9.10 10.63 17.74
C GLY A 148 -9.60 9.19 17.57
N TYR A 149 -9.06 8.47 16.57
CA TYR A 149 -9.40 7.08 16.30
C TYR A 149 -8.99 6.16 17.47
N GLU A 150 -7.77 6.28 17.96
CA GLU A 150 -7.24 5.39 18.99
C GLU A 150 -7.81 5.63 20.40
N ASN A 151 -8.27 6.85 20.69
CA ASN A 151 -8.94 7.16 21.96
C ASN A 151 -10.43 6.80 21.98
N ASN A 152 -10.98 6.30 20.87
CA ASN A 152 -12.35 5.85 20.77
C ASN A 152 -12.37 4.34 20.50
N TYR A 153 -12.96 3.58 21.41
CA TYR A 153 -13.12 2.14 21.21
C TYR A 153 -14.28 1.84 20.25
N ALA A 154 -13.97 1.87 18.96
CA ALA A 154 -14.93 1.71 17.87
C ALA A 154 -15.42 0.27 17.68
N LYS A 155 -14.73 -0.74 18.24
CA LYS A 155 -15.11 -2.15 18.04
C LYS A 155 -16.51 -2.51 18.55
N ASP A 156 -17.06 -1.70 19.46
CA ASP A 156 -18.45 -1.86 19.92
C ASP A 156 -19.46 -1.09 19.07
N ASP A 157 -19.00 -0.15 18.25
CA ASP A 157 -19.86 0.64 17.37
C ASP A 157 -20.28 -0.15 16.12
N SER A 158 -21.51 0.08 15.68
CA SER A 158 -22.08 -0.59 14.50
C SER A 158 -21.40 -0.21 13.19
N TRP A 159 -20.83 1.00 13.10
CA TRP A 159 -20.11 1.43 11.90
C TRP A 159 -18.82 0.63 11.70
N PHE A 160 -18.12 0.30 12.79
CA PHE A 160 -16.86 -0.43 12.69
C PHE A 160 -17.09 -1.85 12.18
N LYS A 161 -18.16 -2.51 12.61
CA LYS A 161 -18.54 -3.86 12.17
C LYS A 161 -19.10 -3.90 10.74
N LYS A 162 -18.91 -2.86 9.93
CA LYS A 162 -19.20 -2.87 8.50
C LYS A 162 -17.93 -2.93 7.69
N MET A 163 -17.93 -3.76 6.66
CA MET A 163 -16.90 -3.79 5.64
C MET A 163 -17.53 -3.42 4.29
N VAL A 164 -17.07 -2.35 3.68
CA VAL A 164 -17.46 -1.98 2.32
C VAL A 164 -16.51 -2.66 1.36
N VAL A 165 -17.05 -3.40 0.41
CA VAL A 165 -16.28 -4.10 -0.62
C VAL A 165 -16.72 -3.63 -2.00
N VAL A 166 -15.74 -3.25 -2.83
CA VAL A 166 -15.96 -2.63 -4.14
C VAL A 166 -15.21 -3.43 -5.20
N GLY A 167 -15.91 -3.92 -6.20
CA GLY A 167 -15.30 -4.80 -7.21
C GLY A 167 -16.16 -4.94 -8.45
N GLY A 168 -15.55 -5.47 -9.49
CA GLY A 168 -16.19 -5.77 -10.76
C GLY A 168 -15.39 -6.81 -11.53
N ASP A 169 -15.61 -6.86 -12.84
CA ASP A 169 -14.83 -7.66 -13.76
C ASP A 169 -13.53 -6.91 -14.06
N THR A 170 -12.43 -7.28 -13.40
CA THR A 170 -11.22 -6.44 -13.46
C THR A 170 -10.53 -6.64 -14.79
N PHE A 171 -10.41 -7.88 -15.22
CA PHE A 171 -9.92 -8.21 -16.54
C PHE A 171 -11.04 -9.04 -17.17
N PRO A 172 -11.79 -8.53 -18.16
CA PRO A 172 -12.99 -9.20 -18.70
C PRO A 172 -12.74 -10.00 -19.99
N PRO A 173 -11.96 -11.11 -20.02
CA PRO A 173 -11.99 -12.01 -21.16
C PRO A 173 -13.41 -12.52 -21.38
N SER A 174 -13.80 -12.64 -22.65
CA SER A 174 -15.15 -13.06 -23.04
C SER A 174 -15.56 -14.47 -22.58
N ASN A 175 -14.62 -15.29 -22.09
CA ASN A 175 -14.86 -16.67 -21.67
C ASN A 175 -14.49 -16.93 -20.20
N ASP A 176 -14.14 -15.90 -19.43
CA ASP A 176 -13.86 -16.06 -18.00
C ASP A 176 -15.17 -16.06 -17.22
N PRO A 177 -15.52 -17.09 -16.44
CA PRO A 177 -16.73 -17.07 -15.62
C PRO A 177 -16.59 -16.22 -14.34
N TYR A 178 -15.40 -15.72 -14.03
CA TYR A 178 -15.11 -14.99 -12.80
C TYR A 178 -15.05 -13.48 -13.05
N TYR A 179 -15.42 -12.72 -12.02
CA TYR A 179 -15.23 -11.26 -11.96
C TYR A 179 -14.19 -11.03 -10.86
N GLU A 180 -12.91 -10.89 -11.22
CA GLU A 180 -11.78 -11.03 -10.27
C GLU A 180 -11.96 -10.15 -9.05
N GLY A 181 -12.41 -8.91 -9.25
CA GLY A 181 -12.59 -7.94 -8.18
C GLY A 181 -13.72 -8.33 -7.22
N GLU A 182 -14.82 -8.87 -7.73
CA GLU A 182 -15.91 -9.38 -6.89
C GLU A 182 -15.51 -10.67 -6.16
N VAL A 183 -14.68 -11.52 -6.77
CA VAL A 183 -14.17 -12.75 -6.15
C VAL A 183 -13.24 -12.42 -4.99
N SER A 184 -12.20 -11.62 -5.22
CA SER A 184 -11.19 -11.27 -4.22
C SER A 184 -11.80 -10.51 -3.04
N THR A 185 -12.65 -9.51 -3.31
CA THR A 185 -13.31 -8.78 -2.22
C THR A 185 -14.36 -9.61 -1.48
N SER A 186 -15.07 -10.53 -2.16
CA SER A 186 -15.95 -11.48 -1.46
C SER A 186 -15.17 -12.43 -0.56
N LYS A 187 -13.98 -12.87 -0.97
CA LYS A 187 -13.12 -13.71 -0.15
C LYS A 187 -12.58 -12.97 1.07
N SER A 188 -12.21 -11.70 0.90
CA SER A 188 -11.86 -10.82 2.02
C SER A 188 -12.98 -10.74 3.06
N LEU A 189 -14.23 -10.54 2.60
CA LEU A 189 -15.39 -10.46 3.49
C LEU A 189 -15.66 -11.80 4.22
N GLU A 190 -15.41 -12.94 3.57
CA GLU A 190 -15.56 -14.27 4.18
C GLU A 190 -14.64 -14.44 5.40
N TYR A 191 -13.43 -13.88 5.35
CA TYR A 191 -12.49 -13.93 6.47
C TYR A 191 -12.88 -13.04 7.66
N MET A 192 -13.72 -12.03 7.41
CA MET A 192 -14.09 -11.00 8.38
C MET A 192 -15.33 -11.42 9.18
N GLU A 193 -15.22 -12.53 9.93
CA GLU A 193 -16.33 -13.06 10.74
C GLU A 193 -16.86 -11.98 11.70
N GLY A 194 -18.19 -11.81 11.73
CA GLY A 194 -18.86 -10.81 12.55
C GLY A 194 -18.99 -9.42 11.92
N PHE A 195 -18.46 -9.20 10.71
CA PHE A 195 -18.69 -7.97 9.93
C PHE A 195 -19.91 -8.11 9.01
N GLU A 196 -20.68 -7.03 8.90
CA GLU A 196 -21.69 -6.82 7.86
C GLU A 196 -20.99 -6.36 6.56
N GLY A 197 -21.18 -7.11 5.48
CA GLY A 197 -20.64 -6.76 4.17
C GLY A 197 -21.58 -5.87 3.35
N VAL A 198 -21.10 -4.70 2.96
CA VAL A 198 -21.74 -3.82 1.97
C VAL A 198 -21.06 -4.02 0.62
N LYS A 199 -21.68 -4.82 -0.25
CA LYS A 199 -21.14 -5.16 -1.57
C LYS A 199 -21.55 -4.14 -2.62
N LEU A 200 -20.57 -3.49 -3.24
CA LEU A 200 -20.72 -2.57 -4.36
C LEU A 200 -20.10 -3.21 -5.60
N TYR A 201 -20.92 -3.97 -6.32
CA TYR A 201 -20.52 -4.85 -7.42
C TYR A 201 -21.18 -4.45 -8.72
N THR A 202 -20.41 -4.45 -9.81
CA THR A 202 -20.94 -4.12 -11.15
C THR A 202 -21.91 -5.19 -11.64
N SER A 203 -21.69 -6.47 -11.32
CA SER A 203 -22.57 -7.58 -11.71
C SER A 203 -23.98 -7.50 -11.13
N THR A 204 -24.11 -6.87 -9.95
CA THR A 204 -25.38 -6.70 -9.24
C THR A 204 -26.01 -5.32 -9.47
N GLY A 205 -25.31 -4.41 -10.16
CA GLY A 205 -25.74 -3.03 -10.34
C GLY A 205 -25.75 -2.19 -9.06
N THR A 206 -25.05 -2.64 -8.01
CA THR A 206 -24.87 -1.88 -6.77
C THR A 206 -23.67 -0.93 -6.84
N LEU A 207 -22.78 -1.13 -7.81
CA LEU A 207 -21.77 -0.16 -8.23
C LEU A 207 -22.10 0.35 -9.63
N THR A 208 -22.51 1.62 -9.71
CA THR A 208 -22.83 2.33 -10.95
C THR A 208 -22.00 3.59 -11.14
N GLY A 209 -21.36 4.06 -10.08
CA GLY A 209 -20.45 5.20 -10.10
C GLY A 209 -19.97 5.59 -8.70
N PRO A 210 -19.25 6.72 -8.59
CA PRO A 210 -18.58 7.08 -7.34
C PRO A 210 -19.53 7.44 -6.21
N ASP A 211 -20.75 7.90 -6.51
CA ASP A 211 -21.74 8.23 -5.50
C ASP A 211 -22.15 7.00 -4.67
N ASP A 212 -22.12 5.78 -5.24
CA ASP A 212 -22.41 4.55 -4.50
C ASP A 212 -21.36 4.29 -3.41
N VAL A 213 -20.08 4.46 -3.76
CA VAL A 213 -18.95 4.34 -2.83
C VAL A 213 -18.99 5.45 -1.79
N ILE A 214 -19.22 6.70 -2.21
CA ILE A 214 -19.34 7.85 -1.30
C ILE A 214 -20.45 7.61 -0.28
N ASN A 215 -21.61 7.15 -0.73
CA ASN A 215 -22.77 6.90 0.13
C ASN A 215 -22.51 5.77 1.12
N ALA A 216 -21.88 4.67 0.69
CA ALA A 216 -21.56 3.55 1.57
C ALA A 216 -20.52 3.93 2.63
N VAL A 217 -19.40 4.54 2.23
CA VAL A 217 -18.33 4.93 3.14
C VAL A 217 -18.80 6.04 4.10
N SER A 218 -19.62 6.99 3.63
CA SER A 218 -20.17 8.06 4.47
C SER A 218 -21.06 7.58 5.62
N GLN A 219 -21.61 6.36 5.53
CA GLN A 219 -22.35 5.73 6.64
C GLN A 219 -21.43 5.12 7.71
N GLY A 220 -20.13 5.13 7.48
CA GLY A 220 -19.10 4.53 8.34
C GLY A 220 -18.89 3.05 8.06
N CYS A 221 -17.62 2.67 7.94
CA CYS A 221 -17.16 1.28 7.87
C CYS A 221 -15.81 1.14 8.61
N GLY A 222 -15.56 -0.02 9.22
CA GLY A 222 -14.26 -0.32 9.82
C GLY A 222 -13.21 -0.67 8.77
N PHE A 223 -13.65 -1.31 7.69
CA PHE A 223 -12.80 -1.71 6.58
C PHE A 223 -13.41 -1.35 5.23
N LEU A 224 -12.52 -1.06 4.29
CA LEU A 224 -12.81 -0.75 2.91
C LEU A 224 -11.86 -1.54 2.02
N ASN A 225 -12.41 -2.37 1.12
CA ASN A 225 -11.60 -3.12 0.15
C ASN A 225 -12.05 -2.78 -1.28
N PHE A 226 -11.09 -2.47 -2.14
CA PHE A 226 -11.29 -2.26 -3.57
C PHE A 226 -10.44 -3.25 -4.35
N GLU A 227 -10.99 -3.86 -5.40
CA GLU A 227 -10.23 -4.71 -6.34
C GLU A 227 -10.62 -4.38 -7.78
N GLY A 228 -9.66 -3.82 -8.54
CA GLY A 228 -9.92 -3.28 -9.87
C GLY A 228 -8.70 -2.62 -10.50
N HIS A 229 -8.95 -1.62 -11.34
CA HIS A 229 -7.90 -0.82 -11.99
C HIS A 229 -7.63 0.47 -11.24
N GLY A 230 -6.39 0.92 -11.34
CA GLY A 230 -5.93 2.12 -10.66
C GLY A 230 -5.00 2.97 -11.51
N ASN A 231 -4.93 4.24 -11.13
CA ASN A 231 -3.76 5.07 -11.35
C ASN A 231 -3.63 6.02 -10.15
N PRO A 232 -2.63 6.92 -10.10
CA PRO A 232 -2.46 7.82 -8.96
C PRO A 232 -3.65 8.75 -8.67
N ALA A 233 -4.56 8.98 -9.63
CA ALA A 233 -5.72 9.87 -9.49
C ALA A 233 -7.06 9.17 -9.26
N SER A 234 -7.19 7.91 -9.67
CA SER A 234 -8.49 7.27 -9.87
C SER A 234 -8.47 5.78 -9.59
N TRP A 235 -9.65 5.25 -9.31
CA TRP A 235 -9.92 3.82 -9.27
C TRP A 235 -11.20 3.52 -10.06
N ALA A 236 -11.20 2.45 -10.84
CA ALA A 236 -12.34 2.01 -11.65
C ALA A 236 -12.31 0.51 -11.93
N THR A 237 -13.42 -0.04 -12.43
CA THR A 237 -13.54 -1.44 -12.84
C THR A 237 -14.52 -1.58 -14.01
N HIS A 238 -14.74 -2.80 -14.52
CA HIS A 238 -15.64 -3.06 -15.64
C HIS A 238 -16.94 -3.77 -15.21
N PRO A 239 -18.02 -3.60 -15.98
CA PRO A 239 -19.16 -4.51 -15.93
C PRO A 239 -18.76 -5.91 -16.43
N PRO A 240 -19.56 -6.95 -16.08
CA PRO A 240 -19.35 -8.30 -16.58
C PRO A 240 -19.15 -8.38 -18.10
N HIS A 241 -18.00 -8.94 -18.49
CA HIS A 241 -17.60 -9.20 -19.88
C HIS A 241 -17.62 -7.97 -20.81
N ASP A 242 -17.37 -6.77 -20.27
CA ASP A 242 -17.35 -5.51 -21.04
C ASP A 242 -16.11 -4.65 -20.74
N GLU A 243 -15.02 -4.91 -21.47
CA GLU A 243 -13.75 -4.16 -21.36
C GLU A 243 -13.86 -2.69 -21.79
N GLU A 244 -14.85 -2.33 -22.60
CA GLU A 244 -14.98 -0.99 -23.18
C GLU A 244 -15.64 -0.01 -22.22
N THR A 245 -16.52 -0.51 -21.34
CA THR A 245 -17.23 0.32 -20.35
C THR A 245 -16.44 0.41 -19.05
N TRP A 246 -16.17 1.63 -18.61
CA TRP A 246 -15.53 1.91 -17.32
C TRP A 246 -16.55 2.40 -16.28
N ILE A 247 -16.57 1.75 -15.12
CA ILE A 247 -17.35 2.19 -13.95
C ILE A 247 -16.37 2.74 -12.91
N ALA A 248 -16.43 4.05 -12.68
CA ALA A 248 -15.58 4.72 -11.71
C ALA A 248 -16.04 4.41 -10.28
N GLY A 249 -15.08 4.13 -9.38
CA GLY A 249 -15.34 3.95 -7.95
C GLY A 249 -15.02 5.20 -7.14
N LEU A 250 -13.78 5.70 -7.16
CA LEU A 250 -13.44 6.99 -6.57
C LEU A 250 -12.30 7.64 -7.34
N ASP A 251 -12.49 8.89 -7.74
CA ASP A 251 -11.40 9.76 -8.15
C ASP A 251 -11.03 10.71 -7.02
N ILE A 252 -9.82 11.29 -7.06
CA ILE A 252 -9.38 12.32 -6.10
C ILE A 252 -10.45 13.41 -5.85
N PRO A 253 -11.11 14.00 -6.88
CA PRO A 253 -12.14 15.00 -6.68
C PRO A 253 -13.43 14.47 -6.03
N ASP A 254 -13.67 13.16 -6.01
CA ASP A 254 -14.82 12.57 -5.34
C ASP A 254 -14.61 12.43 -3.83
N MET A 255 -13.37 12.25 -3.40
CA MET A 255 -13.05 12.06 -1.97
C MET A 255 -13.41 13.27 -1.10
N ILE A 256 -13.57 14.47 -1.67
CA ILE A 256 -14.10 15.63 -0.93
C ILE A 256 -15.59 15.49 -0.58
N LYS A 257 -16.33 14.56 -1.19
CA LYS A 257 -17.75 14.34 -0.90
C LYS A 257 -17.97 13.34 0.24
N LEU A 258 -16.93 12.60 0.65
CA LEU A 258 -16.98 11.71 1.81
C LEU A 258 -17.33 12.50 3.08
N SER A 259 -18.19 11.92 3.93
CA SER A 259 -18.72 12.57 5.14
C SER A 259 -18.68 11.68 6.38
N ASN A 260 -17.75 10.72 6.42
CA ASN A 260 -17.53 9.77 7.51
C ASN A 260 -16.60 10.30 8.61
N LYS A 261 -16.88 11.51 9.11
CA LYS A 261 -16.11 12.10 10.21
C LYS A 261 -16.10 11.13 11.41
N ASP A 262 -14.90 10.92 11.97
CA ASP A 262 -14.62 10.06 13.11
C ASP A 262 -14.95 8.56 12.91
N MET A 263 -15.25 8.14 11.66
CA MET A 263 -15.54 6.76 11.26
C MET A 263 -14.62 6.36 10.11
N TYR A 264 -13.31 6.38 10.36
CA TYR A 264 -12.27 6.24 9.34
C TYR A 264 -11.88 4.77 9.14
N PRO A 265 -12.21 4.13 8.00
CA PRO A 265 -11.83 2.74 7.75
C PRO A 265 -10.32 2.58 7.56
N VAL A 266 -9.84 1.35 7.74
CA VAL A 266 -8.61 0.88 7.09
C VAL A 266 -8.94 0.45 5.66
N CYS A 267 -8.24 1.01 4.68
CA CYS A 267 -8.45 0.71 3.27
C CYS A 267 -7.36 -0.20 2.72
N VAL A 268 -7.73 -1.29 2.05
CA VAL A 268 -6.87 -2.03 1.12
C VAL A 268 -7.38 -1.74 -0.29
N VAL A 269 -6.49 -1.37 -1.21
CA VAL A 269 -6.85 -1.05 -2.59
C VAL A 269 -5.97 -1.84 -3.56
N GLY A 270 -6.59 -2.84 -4.18
CA GLY A 270 -6.11 -3.54 -5.35
C GLY A 270 -6.30 -2.68 -6.60
N GLY A 271 -5.18 -2.44 -7.28
CA GLY A 271 -5.11 -1.62 -8.49
C GLY A 271 -3.73 -0.99 -8.69
N CYS A 272 -3.45 -0.62 -9.93
CA CYS A 272 -2.16 -0.03 -10.30
C CYS A 272 -1.97 1.37 -9.69
N HIS A 273 -0.81 1.62 -9.09
CA HIS A 273 -0.31 2.95 -8.70
C HIS A 273 -1.20 3.77 -7.75
N ASN A 274 -2.24 3.19 -7.13
CA ASN A 274 -3.10 3.93 -6.20
C ASN A 274 -2.30 4.51 -5.02
N SER A 275 -1.19 3.86 -4.65
CA SER A 275 -0.25 4.31 -3.63
C SER A 275 1.06 4.91 -4.19
N GLN A 276 1.10 5.33 -5.47
CA GLN A 276 2.29 5.96 -6.08
C GLN A 276 2.58 7.37 -5.50
N PHE A 277 3.20 7.43 -4.32
CA PHE A 277 3.36 8.68 -3.56
C PHE A 277 4.51 9.60 -4.04
N ASN A 278 5.10 9.32 -5.21
CA ASN A 278 6.03 10.23 -5.90
C ASN A 278 5.35 11.14 -6.92
N VAL A 279 4.02 11.13 -7.10
CA VAL A 279 3.32 12.06 -8.02
C VAL A 279 3.34 13.52 -7.56
N SER A 280 3.16 14.46 -8.50
CA SER A 280 3.11 15.90 -8.21
C SER A 280 2.56 16.72 -9.38
N LEU A 281 1.77 17.75 -9.09
CA LEU A 281 1.39 18.79 -10.08
C LEU A 281 2.60 19.41 -10.79
N LEU A 282 3.76 19.49 -10.13
CA LEU A 282 4.98 20.02 -10.72
C LEU A 282 5.52 19.16 -11.87
N ASN A 283 5.10 17.90 -12.00
CA ASN A 283 5.46 17.05 -13.12
C ASN A 283 4.94 17.63 -14.46
N LEU A 284 3.85 18.40 -14.46
CA LEU A 284 3.36 19.11 -15.66
C LEU A 284 4.37 20.10 -16.26
N LEU A 285 5.39 20.51 -15.49
CA LEU A 285 6.47 21.38 -15.97
C LEU A 285 7.56 20.61 -16.76
N LYS A 286 7.49 19.27 -16.81
CA LYS A 286 8.37 18.42 -17.62
C LYS A 286 7.84 18.31 -19.05
N PHE A 287 7.89 19.40 -19.81
CA PHE A 287 7.24 19.50 -21.12
C PHE A 287 7.61 18.42 -22.14
N LYS A 288 8.79 17.79 -22.02
CA LYS A 288 9.22 16.69 -22.93
C LYS A 288 8.50 15.36 -22.68
N GLU A 289 8.00 15.16 -21.46
CA GLU A 289 7.36 13.93 -20.98
C GLU A 289 5.86 14.15 -20.72
N ILE A 290 5.31 15.31 -21.10
CA ILE A 290 3.99 15.76 -20.66
C ILE A 290 2.85 14.81 -21.09
N TYR A 291 2.97 14.18 -22.25
CA TYR A 291 1.99 13.21 -22.73
C TYR A 291 1.94 11.98 -21.81
N GLU A 292 3.11 11.40 -21.50
CA GLU A 292 3.20 10.25 -20.59
C GLU A 292 2.73 10.62 -19.19
N ILE A 293 3.16 11.77 -18.67
CA ILE A 293 2.77 12.26 -17.34
C ILE A 293 1.24 12.43 -17.25
N TYR A 294 0.62 12.98 -18.28
CA TYR A 294 -0.84 13.15 -18.33
C TYR A 294 -1.55 11.81 -18.36
N TYR A 295 -1.12 10.92 -19.26
CA TYR A 295 -1.71 9.61 -19.47
C TYR A 295 -1.59 8.69 -18.25
N LYS A 296 -0.46 8.76 -17.54
CA LYS A 296 -0.20 8.00 -16.30
C LYS A 296 -0.77 8.64 -15.04
N SER A 297 -1.41 9.81 -15.14
CA SER A 297 -1.86 10.60 -13.99
C SER A 297 -0.75 10.96 -12.99
N GLU A 298 0.52 10.98 -13.41
CA GLU A 298 1.65 11.36 -12.54
C GLU A 298 1.65 12.85 -12.17
N TRP A 299 0.79 13.64 -12.81
CA TRP A 299 0.51 15.03 -12.44
C TRP A 299 -0.36 15.16 -11.19
N SER A 300 -0.95 14.07 -10.69
CA SER A 300 -1.81 14.09 -9.50
C SER A 300 -1.14 14.84 -8.36
N PRO A 301 -1.85 15.73 -7.62
CA PRO A 301 -1.26 16.46 -6.51
C PRO A 301 -0.63 15.51 -5.52
N GLU A 302 -1.39 14.56 -5.00
CA GLU A 302 -0.95 13.42 -4.20
C GLU A 302 -1.61 12.17 -4.81
N CYS A 303 -1.15 10.96 -4.48
CA CYS A 303 -1.79 9.74 -5.00
C CYS A 303 -3.14 9.47 -4.32
N TRP A 304 -3.92 8.57 -4.90
CA TRP A 304 -5.25 8.16 -4.46
C TRP A 304 -5.28 7.77 -2.97
N SER A 305 -4.38 6.87 -2.55
CA SER A 305 -4.28 6.41 -1.15
C SER A 305 -3.92 7.55 -0.19
N TRP A 306 -3.08 8.50 -0.63
CA TRP A 306 -2.72 9.66 0.18
C TRP A 306 -3.89 10.64 0.29
N TRP A 307 -4.63 10.91 -0.78
CA TRP A 307 -5.84 11.75 -0.72
C TRP A 307 -6.90 11.16 0.21
N LEU A 308 -7.13 9.86 0.12
CA LEU A 308 -8.10 9.16 0.96
C LEU A 308 -7.72 9.27 2.44
N THR A 309 -6.45 9.05 2.76
CA THR A 309 -5.98 9.09 4.15
C THR A 309 -5.95 10.49 4.72
N ARG A 310 -5.50 11.51 3.97
CA ARG A 310 -5.31 12.88 4.49
C ARG A 310 -6.56 13.76 4.48
N GLY A 311 -7.72 13.25 4.04
CA GLY A 311 -9.00 13.96 4.03
C GLY A 311 -9.32 14.64 5.37
N ILE A 312 -9.83 15.88 5.33
CA ILE A 312 -10.21 16.64 6.54
C ILE A 312 -11.59 16.15 6.99
N ASP A 313 -11.70 15.59 8.20
CA ASP A 313 -12.95 15.06 8.75
C ASP A 313 -13.63 14.01 7.84
N ARG A 314 -12.85 13.29 7.02
CA ARG A 314 -13.36 12.27 6.07
C ARG A 314 -12.25 11.33 5.62
N GLY A 315 -12.62 10.28 4.88
CA GLY A 315 -11.66 9.40 4.22
C GLY A 315 -11.27 8.22 5.11
N ALA A 316 -10.03 7.78 5.06
CA ALA A 316 -9.54 6.60 5.77
C ALA A 316 -8.50 6.94 6.86
N ILE A 317 -8.31 6.04 7.83
CA ILE A 317 -7.24 6.18 8.83
C ILE A 317 -5.90 5.73 8.28
N ALA A 318 -5.93 4.76 7.37
CA ALA A 318 -4.78 4.23 6.65
C ALA A 318 -5.22 3.65 5.30
N ALA A 319 -4.29 3.59 4.36
CA ALA A 319 -4.48 2.94 3.07
C ALA A 319 -3.27 2.07 2.71
N ILE A 320 -3.53 0.89 2.16
CA ILE A 320 -2.54 -0.06 1.69
C ILE A 320 -2.79 -0.31 0.20
N GLY A 321 -1.73 -0.32 -0.61
CA GLY A 321 -1.82 -0.65 -2.03
C GLY A 321 -0.50 -0.44 -2.77
N CYS A 322 -0.52 -0.66 -4.08
CA CYS A 322 0.68 -0.68 -4.91
C CYS A 322 1.21 0.72 -5.26
N THR A 323 2.54 0.88 -5.22
CA THR A 323 3.24 2.06 -5.74
C THR A 323 3.52 1.99 -7.25
N GLY A 324 3.47 0.79 -7.84
CA GLY A 324 3.59 0.50 -9.28
C GLY A 324 2.36 -0.25 -9.82
N LEU A 325 2.52 -0.95 -10.94
CA LEU A 325 1.53 -1.83 -11.56
C LEU A 325 1.19 -3.01 -10.66
N GLY A 326 -0.03 -3.04 -10.14
CA GLY A 326 -0.59 -4.21 -9.49
C GLY A 326 -0.95 -5.27 -10.53
N TYR A 327 -0.63 -6.53 -10.24
CA TYR A 327 -0.96 -7.67 -11.09
C TYR A 327 -1.95 -8.60 -10.38
N GLY A 328 -2.79 -9.26 -11.18
CA GLY A 328 -3.70 -10.30 -10.74
C GLY A 328 -3.81 -11.40 -11.78
N TYR A 329 -4.35 -12.55 -11.36
CA TYR A 329 -4.67 -13.65 -12.26
C TYR A 329 -6.15 -13.67 -12.59
N VAL A 330 -6.47 -14.32 -13.70
CA VAL A 330 -7.82 -14.50 -14.25
C VAL A 330 -8.08 -16.00 -14.42
N GLY A 331 -9.35 -16.41 -14.44
CA GLY A 331 -9.75 -17.77 -14.72
C GLY A 331 -9.48 -18.79 -13.61
N ASP A 332 -9.32 -20.04 -14.03
CA ASP A 332 -8.96 -21.22 -13.22
C ASP A 332 -8.15 -22.15 -14.13
N TYR A 333 -6.92 -21.72 -14.44
CA TYR A 333 -6.03 -22.39 -15.40
C TYR A 333 -5.52 -23.73 -14.88
N ASN A 334 -5.45 -23.90 -13.56
CA ASN A 334 -5.02 -25.13 -12.93
C ASN A 334 -6.18 -26.16 -12.77
N SER A 335 -7.44 -25.71 -12.97
CA SER A 335 -8.67 -26.50 -12.90
C SER A 335 -8.92 -27.16 -11.54
N ASP A 336 -8.54 -26.50 -10.45
CA ASP A 336 -8.79 -26.95 -9.07
C ASP A 336 -10.16 -26.50 -8.53
N GLY A 337 -10.89 -25.67 -9.29
CA GLY A 337 -12.20 -25.15 -8.93
C GLY A 337 -12.16 -23.91 -8.05
N ILE A 338 -10.97 -23.33 -7.83
CA ILE A 338 -10.74 -22.06 -7.14
C ILE A 338 -10.35 -21.04 -8.21
N PRO A 339 -10.92 -19.83 -8.21
CA PRO A 339 -10.49 -18.79 -9.15
C PRO A 339 -9.03 -18.39 -8.86
N ASP A 340 -8.20 -18.34 -9.90
CA ASP A 340 -6.77 -17.99 -9.76
C ASP A 340 -6.59 -16.55 -9.21
N ALA A 341 -7.61 -15.69 -9.35
CA ALA A 341 -7.67 -14.33 -8.81
C ALA A 341 -7.32 -14.22 -7.32
N ILE A 342 -7.54 -15.28 -6.53
CA ILE A 342 -7.26 -15.32 -5.09
C ILE A 342 -6.08 -16.24 -4.73
N GLN A 343 -5.34 -16.75 -5.72
CA GLN A 343 -4.29 -17.75 -5.53
C GLN A 343 -2.87 -17.20 -5.71
N GLY A 344 -2.71 -15.95 -6.15
CA GLY A 344 -1.41 -15.28 -6.18
C GLY A 344 -1.51 -13.76 -6.38
N LEU A 345 -0.35 -13.11 -6.43
CA LEU A 345 -0.18 -11.68 -6.72
C LEU A 345 -1.06 -10.77 -5.84
N GLY A 346 -1.56 -9.65 -6.39
CA GLY A 346 -2.36 -8.66 -5.67
C GLY A 346 -3.57 -9.28 -4.97
N GLY A 347 -4.34 -10.09 -5.71
CA GLY A 347 -5.54 -10.71 -5.16
C GLY A 347 -5.28 -11.72 -4.04
N TRP A 348 -4.06 -12.27 -3.90
CA TRP A 348 -3.71 -13.07 -2.70
C TRP A 348 -3.25 -12.20 -1.54
N ILE A 349 -2.35 -11.23 -1.76
CA ILE A 349 -1.79 -10.43 -0.66
C ILE A 349 -2.86 -9.50 -0.04
N ASP A 350 -3.79 -9.01 -0.85
CA ASP A 350 -4.87 -8.14 -0.41
C ASP A 350 -5.87 -8.91 0.48
N ILE A 351 -6.27 -10.13 0.11
CA ILE A 351 -7.14 -10.96 0.95
C ILE A 351 -6.44 -11.50 2.21
N GLU A 352 -5.12 -11.70 2.14
CA GLU A 352 -4.32 -12.20 3.26
C GLU A 352 -4.32 -11.22 4.43
N PHE A 353 -4.30 -9.91 4.14
CA PHE A 353 -4.50 -8.87 5.15
C PHE A 353 -5.77 -9.11 5.98
N PHE A 354 -6.89 -9.34 5.30
CA PHE A 354 -8.18 -9.56 5.96
C PHE A 354 -8.26 -10.92 6.66
N ARG A 355 -7.61 -11.95 6.12
CA ARG A 355 -7.47 -13.25 6.80
C ARG A 355 -6.74 -13.12 8.13
N ILE A 356 -5.60 -12.43 8.13
CA ILE A 356 -4.79 -12.23 9.34
C ILE A 356 -5.58 -11.45 10.40
N TYR A 357 -6.20 -10.33 10.03
CA TYR A 357 -7.00 -9.56 10.98
C TYR A 357 -8.21 -10.36 11.49
N GLY A 358 -8.97 -10.97 10.59
CA GLY A 358 -10.23 -11.64 10.91
C GLY A 358 -10.08 -12.98 11.64
N GLN A 359 -8.94 -13.66 11.49
CA GLN A 359 -8.77 -15.05 11.96
C GLN A 359 -7.56 -15.29 12.88
N GLU A 360 -6.60 -14.36 12.99
CA GLU A 360 -5.38 -14.54 13.80
C GLU A 360 -5.27 -13.58 15.00
N GLU A 361 -6.34 -12.88 15.35
CA GLU A 361 -6.39 -11.94 16.48
C GLU A 361 -5.27 -10.85 16.43
N LYS A 362 -4.74 -10.55 15.24
CA LYS A 362 -3.77 -9.46 15.03
C LYS A 362 -4.50 -8.15 14.80
N GLU A 363 -4.36 -7.24 15.75
CA GLU A 363 -5.13 -5.99 15.77
C GLU A 363 -4.29 -4.73 15.50
N ILE A 364 -2.96 -4.85 15.52
CA ILE A 364 -2.05 -3.74 15.20
C ILE A 364 -1.82 -3.70 13.69
N LEU A 365 -2.11 -2.56 13.06
CA LEU A 365 -2.14 -2.41 11.60
C LEU A 365 -0.84 -2.81 10.91
N GLY A 366 0.30 -2.35 11.42
CA GLY A 366 1.60 -2.70 10.86
C GLY A 366 1.94 -4.18 11.04
N GLU A 367 1.43 -4.84 12.08
CA GLU A 367 1.61 -6.28 12.26
C GLU A 367 0.83 -7.08 11.24
N VAL A 368 -0.42 -6.70 10.95
CA VAL A 368 -1.23 -7.33 9.91
C VAL A 368 -0.55 -7.17 8.54
N HIS A 369 -0.17 -5.93 8.19
CA HIS A 369 0.51 -5.60 6.92
C HIS A 369 1.85 -6.35 6.77
N GLY A 370 2.75 -6.27 7.76
CA GLY A 370 4.04 -6.95 7.68
C GLY A 370 3.92 -8.48 7.70
N THR A 371 2.91 -9.02 8.37
CA THR A 371 2.63 -10.48 8.34
C THR A 371 2.13 -10.92 6.97
N ALA A 372 1.28 -10.15 6.30
CA ALA A 372 0.83 -10.47 4.94
C ALA A 372 2.02 -10.53 3.95
N ILE A 373 2.95 -9.57 4.04
CA ILE A 373 4.20 -9.62 3.26
C ILE A 373 5.02 -10.87 3.60
N SER A 374 5.21 -11.14 4.90
CA SER A 374 5.99 -12.30 5.35
C SER A 374 5.39 -13.62 4.86
N ASN A 375 4.07 -13.76 4.93
CA ASN A 375 3.34 -14.93 4.45
C ASN A 375 3.44 -15.06 2.92
N TYR A 376 3.40 -13.94 2.19
CA TYR A 376 3.62 -13.94 0.74
C TYR A 376 5.02 -14.45 0.39
N VAL A 377 6.07 -13.87 1.00
CA VAL A 377 7.47 -14.28 0.78
C VAL A 377 7.69 -15.76 1.12
N ALA A 378 7.04 -16.27 2.17
CA ALA A 378 7.14 -17.68 2.56
C ALA A 378 6.38 -18.63 1.62
N THR A 379 5.35 -18.14 0.93
CA THR A 379 4.45 -18.95 0.09
C THR A 379 4.91 -18.98 -1.37
N PHE A 380 5.35 -17.83 -1.90
CA PHE A 380 5.62 -17.63 -3.31
C PHE A 380 7.13 -17.53 -3.59
N PRO A 381 7.58 -17.92 -4.80
CA PRO A 381 8.98 -17.88 -5.16
C PRO A 381 9.41 -16.46 -5.54
N VAL A 382 9.33 -15.50 -4.61
CA VAL A 382 9.58 -14.06 -4.82
C VAL A 382 10.97 -13.74 -5.40
N MET A 383 11.94 -14.64 -5.25
CA MET A 383 13.26 -14.49 -5.87
C MET A 383 13.47 -15.33 -7.12
N ASN A 384 12.45 -15.99 -7.66
CA ASN A 384 12.50 -16.67 -8.98
C ASN A 384 11.50 -16.08 -9.98
N ASP A 385 10.38 -15.54 -9.51
CA ASP A 385 9.41 -14.84 -10.33
C ASP A 385 9.49 -13.32 -10.12
N GLN A 386 9.49 -12.58 -11.23
CA GLN A 386 9.67 -11.13 -11.22
C GLN A 386 8.46 -10.38 -10.69
N ILE A 387 7.26 -10.89 -10.97
CA ILE A 387 6.01 -10.26 -10.57
C ILE A 387 5.74 -10.55 -9.09
N ASP A 388 6.04 -11.76 -8.61
CA ASP A 388 6.01 -12.07 -7.17
C ASP A 388 6.96 -11.17 -6.37
N CYS A 389 8.19 -10.94 -6.86
CA CYS A 389 9.14 -10.01 -6.26
C CYS A 389 8.55 -8.60 -6.15
N LYS A 390 7.95 -8.14 -7.25
CA LYS A 390 7.34 -6.83 -7.36
C LYS A 390 6.17 -6.65 -6.38
N THR A 391 5.28 -7.65 -6.29
CA THR A 391 4.07 -7.60 -5.44
C THR A 391 4.42 -7.20 -4.01
N VAL A 392 5.42 -7.81 -3.39
CA VAL A 392 5.80 -7.46 -2.00
C VAL A 392 6.58 -6.14 -1.91
N GLN A 393 7.36 -5.78 -2.93
CA GLN A 393 8.14 -4.55 -2.92
C GLN A 393 7.28 -3.30 -3.03
N GLU A 394 6.17 -3.33 -3.78
CA GLU A 394 5.35 -2.16 -4.06
C GLU A 394 4.16 -1.97 -3.11
N TRP A 395 3.81 -2.99 -2.32
CA TRP A 395 2.63 -3.00 -1.45
C TRP A 395 2.88 -2.28 -0.12
N VAL A 396 2.60 -0.97 -0.11
CA VAL A 396 2.99 -0.06 0.98
C VAL A 396 1.84 0.31 1.89
N LEU A 397 2.14 0.54 3.17
CA LEU A 397 1.22 1.10 4.16
C LEU A 397 1.39 2.63 4.29
N LEU A 398 0.40 3.40 3.83
CA LEU A 398 0.25 4.82 4.14
C LEU A 398 -0.61 4.97 5.40
N GLY A 399 0.03 5.00 6.55
CA GLY A 399 -0.63 5.04 7.86
C GLY A 399 0.36 4.88 9.02
N ASP A 400 -0.17 4.88 10.24
CA ASP A 400 0.60 4.58 11.45
C ASP A 400 0.73 3.05 11.60
N PRO A 401 1.95 2.47 11.56
CA PRO A 401 2.14 1.03 11.71
C PRO A 401 1.84 0.53 13.12
N THR A 402 1.70 1.42 14.10
CA THR A 402 1.36 1.10 15.50
C THR A 402 -0.14 1.22 15.80
N LEU A 403 -0.94 1.62 14.81
CA LEU A 403 -2.37 1.84 14.97
C LEU A 403 -3.07 0.57 15.48
N MET A 404 -3.77 0.69 16.62
CA MET A 404 -4.74 -0.31 17.04
C MET A 404 -6.00 -0.18 16.18
N ILE A 405 -6.26 -1.16 15.33
CA ILE A 405 -7.46 -1.16 14.47
C ILE A 405 -8.71 -1.26 15.35
N GLY A 406 -9.63 -0.29 15.22
CA GLY A 406 -10.79 -0.13 16.08
C GLY A 406 -10.55 0.60 17.41
N GLY A 407 -9.33 1.08 17.66
CA GLY A 407 -8.97 1.89 18.84
C GLY A 407 -8.78 1.10 20.13
N TYR A 408 -8.28 1.78 21.18
CA TYR A 408 -8.06 1.18 22.50
C TYR A 408 -9.29 1.35 23.40
N SER A 409 -9.54 0.33 24.24
CA SER A 409 -10.58 0.31 25.28
C SER A 409 -10.23 1.14 26.50
#